data_AF-A0A506YA19-F1
#
_entry.id   AF-A0A506YA19-F1
#
_cell.length_a   1.000
_cell.length_b   1.000
_cell.length_c   1.000
_cell.angle_alpha   90.00
_cell.angle_beta   90.00
_cell.angle_gamma   90.00
#
_symmetry.space_group_name_H-M   'P 1'
#
loop_
_entity.id
_entity.type
_entity.pdbx_description
1 polymer ?
#
loop_
_entity_poly.entity_id
_entity_poly.type
_entity_poly.pdbx_seq_one_letter_code
_entity_poly.pdbx_strand_id
1 'polypeptide(L)'
;MEIEPTPPDSEMPATLTDVEAFTTALHMVQIYGDVEDWASTDIRRIYDFLRSGDARWDAWQAAVAAAIADPSPTVEDSVLRHCGELQTRSAFEEAVRRSELPDELTLEAAFAATLVLVADFGEDHGWGDEADLVLFHEYLRSDPARWSDWKCAVARTARYPQAATNAPSS
;
A
#
# COMPACT_ATOMS: atom_id res chain seq x y z
N MET A 1 17.19 -15.14 -7.21
CA MET A 1 15.74 -15.05 -7.05
C MET A 1 15.08 -15.63 -8.29
N GLU A 2 14.19 -16.61 -8.15
CA GLU A 2 13.32 -16.97 -9.27
C GLU A 2 12.25 -15.88 -9.37
N ILE A 3 12.14 -15.24 -10.53
CA ILE A 3 11.10 -14.24 -10.77
C ILE A 3 9.78 -15.02 -10.87
N GLU A 4 8.85 -14.77 -9.94
CA GLU A 4 7.52 -15.36 -10.02
C GLU A 4 6.86 -14.92 -11.33
N PRO A 5 6.33 -15.86 -12.14
CA PRO A 5 5.65 -15.49 -13.37
C PRO A 5 4.40 -14.68 -13.04
N THR A 6 4.26 -13.52 -13.69
CA THR A 6 3.09 -12.66 -13.51
C THR A 6 1.81 -13.42 -13.88
N PRO A 7 0.82 -13.49 -12.97
CA PRO A 7 -0.48 -14.07 -13.28
C PRO A 7 -1.19 -13.31 -14.42
N PRO A 8 -1.89 -14.01 -15.33
CA PRO A 8 -2.70 -13.35 -16.34
C PRO A 8 -3.91 -12.63 -15.72
N ASP A 9 -4.41 -11.59 -16.38
CA ASP A 9 -5.55 -10.79 -15.90
C ASP A 9 -6.81 -11.62 -15.62
N SER A 10 -7.00 -12.73 -16.37
CA SER A 10 -8.12 -13.64 -16.18
C SER A 10 -8.12 -14.40 -14.85
N GLU A 11 -6.97 -14.43 -14.15
CA GLU A 11 -6.82 -15.07 -12.84
C GLU A 11 -6.95 -14.06 -11.68
N MET A 12 -7.05 -12.77 -11.97
CA MET A 12 -7.18 -11.73 -10.95
C MET A 12 -8.63 -11.57 -10.51
N PRO A 13 -8.89 -11.44 -9.19
CA PRO A 13 -10.22 -11.12 -8.71
C PRO A 13 -10.59 -9.68 -9.09
N ALA A 14 -11.88 -9.41 -9.28
CA ALA A 14 -12.35 -8.06 -9.58
C ALA A 14 -12.21 -7.11 -8.39
N THR A 15 -12.38 -7.64 -7.17
CA THR A 15 -12.29 -6.93 -5.90
C THR A 15 -11.53 -7.75 -4.87
N LEU A 16 -11.03 -7.07 -3.84
CA LEU A 16 -10.44 -7.65 -2.64
C LEU A 16 -11.26 -7.15 -1.45
N THR A 17 -11.46 -8.00 -0.45
CA THR A 17 -11.90 -7.51 0.86
C THR A 17 -10.83 -6.60 1.47
N ASP A 18 -11.23 -5.75 2.41
CA ASP A 18 -10.30 -4.83 3.08
C ASP A 18 -9.07 -5.54 3.69
N VAL A 19 -9.28 -6.74 4.26
CA VAL A 19 -8.20 -7.56 4.82
C VAL A 19 -7.28 -8.13 3.74
N GLU A 20 -7.84 -8.57 2.62
CA GLU A 20 -7.06 -9.06 1.48
C GLU A 20 -6.27 -7.93 0.81
N ALA A 21 -6.85 -6.73 0.70
CA ALA A 21 -6.19 -5.56 0.18
C ALA A 21 -4.99 -5.16 1.06
N PHE A 22 -5.16 -5.11 2.39
CA PHE A 22 -4.06 -4.87 3.32
C PHE A 22 -2.97 -5.96 3.25
N THR A 23 -3.38 -7.22 3.18
CA THR A 23 -2.44 -8.35 3.05
C THR A 23 -1.65 -8.25 1.73
N THR A 24 -2.29 -7.77 0.67
CA THR A 24 -1.65 -7.53 -0.62
C THR A 24 -0.62 -6.40 -0.53
N ALA A 25 -0.92 -5.31 0.18
CA ALA A 25 0.03 -4.23 0.44
C ALA A 25 1.28 -4.74 1.18
N LEU A 26 1.11 -5.60 2.20
CA LEU A 26 2.22 -6.25 2.90
C LEU A 26 3.07 -7.11 1.95
N HIS A 27 2.44 -7.93 1.11
CA HIS A 27 3.16 -8.73 0.12
C HIS A 27 3.87 -7.90 -0.94
N MET A 28 3.35 -6.71 -1.28
CA MET A 28 4.03 -5.79 -2.19
C MET A 28 5.34 -5.27 -1.60
N VAL A 29 5.31 -4.85 -0.33
CA VAL A 29 6.53 -4.48 0.41
C VAL A 29 7.50 -5.67 0.49
N GLN A 30 6.99 -6.87 0.73
CA GLN A 30 7.79 -8.08 0.79
C GLN A 30 8.48 -8.41 -0.55
N ILE A 31 7.76 -8.28 -1.68
CA ILE A 31 8.34 -8.49 -3.02
C ILE A 31 9.50 -7.53 -3.26
N TYR A 32 9.31 -6.25 -2.95
CA TYR A 32 10.37 -5.26 -3.11
C TYR A 32 11.55 -5.54 -2.17
N GLY A 33 11.28 -5.86 -0.90
CA GLY A 33 12.30 -6.24 0.07
C GLY A 33 13.09 -7.47 -0.38
N ASP A 34 12.43 -8.48 -0.94
CA ASP A 34 13.09 -9.64 -1.51
C ASP A 34 14.03 -9.21 -2.65
N VAL A 35 13.54 -8.45 -3.64
CA VAL A 35 14.34 -7.97 -4.79
C VAL A 35 15.60 -7.24 -4.36
N GLU A 36 15.49 -6.41 -3.31
CA GLU A 36 16.60 -5.63 -2.75
C GLU A 36 17.43 -6.41 -1.69
N ASP A 37 17.22 -7.72 -1.57
CA ASP A 37 17.87 -8.60 -0.57
C ASP A 37 17.80 -8.05 0.86
N TRP A 38 16.70 -7.35 1.16
CA TRP A 38 16.43 -6.67 2.42
C TRP A 38 17.54 -5.71 2.89
N ALA A 39 18.34 -5.18 1.95
CA ALA A 39 19.44 -4.27 2.27
C ALA A 39 18.96 -2.99 2.97
N SER A 40 17.81 -2.45 2.55
CA SER A 40 17.25 -1.22 3.09
C SER A 40 16.71 -1.37 4.51
N THR A 41 17.13 -0.49 5.41
CA THR A 41 16.59 -0.43 6.78
C THR A 41 15.16 0.08 6.79
N ASP A 42 14.81 0.99 5.89
CA ASP A 42 13.49 1.59 5.87
C ASP A 42 12.42 0.66 5.27
N ILE A 43 12.77 -0.16 4.27
CA ILE A 43 11.90 -1.24 3.78
C ILE A 43 11.63 -2.28 4.88
N ARG A 44 12.63 -2.62 5.70
CA ARG A 44 12.44 -3.48 6.88
C ARG A 44 11.48 -2.84 7.89
N ARG A 45 11.59 -1.53 8.12
CA ARG A 45 10.72 -0.81 9.07
C ARG A 45 9.26 -0.79 8.63
N ILE A 46 8.97 -0.44 7.37
CA ILE A 46 7.59 -0.43 6.89
C ILE A 46 7.01 -1.87 6.86
N TYR A 47 7.82 -2.87 6.50
CA TYR A 47 7.40 -4.26 6.58
C TYR A 47 7.04 -4.67 8.02
N ASP A 48 7.89 -4.37 9.00
CA ASP A 48 7.63 -4.69 10.41
C ASP A 48 6.41 -3.95 10.97
N PHE A 49 6.21 -2.70 10.57
CA PHE A 49 5.02 -1.90 10.87
C PHE A 49 3.75 -2.57 10.31
N LEU A 50 3.73 -2.93 9.03
CA LEU A 50 2.59 -3.60 8.42
C LEU A 50 2.35 -5.01 8.98
N ARG A 51 3.39 -5.69 9.44
CA ARG A 51 3.28 -7.06 9.99
C ARG A 51 2.83 -7.09 11.45
N SER A 52 3.16 -6.07 12.23
CA SER A 52 3.00 -6.14 13.70
C SER A 52 2.76 -4.82 14.42
N GLY A 53 2.68 -3.69 13.73
CA GLY A 53 2.41 -2.40 14.36
C GLY A 53 0.96 -2.31 14.88
N ASP A 54 0.79 -1.80 16.10
CA ASP A 54 -0.55 -1.66 16.71
C ASP A 54 -1.45 -0.70 15.92
N ALA A 55 -0.87 0.35 15.32
CA ALA A 55 -1.57 1.38 14.55
C ALA A 55 -1.72 1.06 13.05
N ARG A 56 -1.27 -0.11 12.60
CA ARG A 56 -1.22 -0.44 11.16
C ARG A 56 -2.60 -0.46 10.49
N TRP A 57 -3.63 -0.86 11.23
CA TRP A 57 -5.00 -0.89 10.72
C TRP A 57 -5.58 0.51 10.59
N ASP A 58 -5.37 1.37 11.58
CA ASP A 58 -5.82 2.76 11.50
C ASP A 58 -5.15 3.50 10.33
N ALA A 59 -3.84 3.28 10.13
CA ALA A 59 -3.10 3.81 9.00
C ALA A 59 -3.63 3.29 7.65
N TRP A 60 -3.93 1.99 7.57
CA TRP A 60 -4.54 1.41 6.38
C TRP A 60 -5.92 1.99 6.08
N GLN A 61 -6.82 2.10 7.07
CA GLN A 61 -8.15 2.69 6.88
C GLN A 61 -8.06 4.15 6.43
N ALA A 62 -7.12 4.92 6.99
CA ALA A 62 -6.86 6.28 6.54
C ALA A 62 -6.40 6.31 5.08
N ALA A 63 -5.46 5.44 4.70
CA ALA A 63 -4.97 5.35 3.32
C ALA A 63 -6.07 4.95 2.32
N VAL A 64 -6.96 4.02 2.68
CA VAL A 64 -8.14 3.65 1.87
C VAL A 64 -9.07 4.85 1.69
N ALA A 65 -9.38 5.57 2.77
CA ALA A 65 -10.24 6.74 2.70
C ALA A 65 -9.65 7.83 1.80
N ALA A 66 -8.33 8.05 1.86
CA ALA A 66 -7.63 8.98 0.96
C ALA A 66 -7.72 8.55 -0.50
N ALA A 67 -7.45 7.28 -0.78
CA ALA A 67 -7.52 6.74 -2.13
C ALA A 67 -8.93 6.83 -2.74
N ILE A 68 -9.98 6.71 -1.92
CA ILE A 68 -11.37 6.88 -2.37
C ILE A 68 -11.73 8.35 -2.57
N ALA A 69 -11.28 9.23 -1.66
CA ALA A 69 -11.56 10.66 -1.73
C ALA A 69 -10.87 11.34 -2.91
N ASP A 70 -9.67 10.87 -3.28
CA ASP A 70 -8.97 11.26 -4.50
C ASP A 70 -8.56 10.02 -5.30
N PRO A 71 -9.45 9.49 -6.17
CA PRO A 71 -9.19 8.32 -7.00
C PRO A 71 -8.23 8.64 -8.16
N SER A 72 -7.48 9.76 -8.11
CA SER A 72 -6.41 10.06 -9.05
C SER A 72 -5.03 9.66 -8.53
N PRO A 73 -4.67 8.37 -8.53
CA PRO A 73 -3.28 7.97 -8.63
C PRO A 73 -2.99 7.60 -10.09
N THR A 74 -3.42 8.41 -11.07
CA THR A 74 -2.65 8.47 -12.31
C THR A 74 -1.35 9.17 -11.97
N VAL A 75 -0.38 8.36 -11.52
CA VAL A 75 1.08 8.35 -11.74
C VAL A 75 1.82 9.70 -11.83
N GLU A 76 1.29 10.71 -12.49
CA GLU A 76 1.95 11.99 -12.78
C GLU A 76 1.53 13.16 -11.85
N ASP A 77 0.29 13.24 -11.37
CA ASP A 77 -0.22 14.54 -10.85
C ASP A 77 -0.35 14.69 -9.32
N SER A 78 -0.37 13.62 -8.53
CA SER A 78 -0.79 13.72 -7.11
C SER A 78 0.31 14.22 -6.15
N VAL A 79 1.58 13.89 -6.40
CA VAL A 79 2.69 14.23 -5.47
C VAL A 79 3.11 15.70 -5.55
N LEU A 80 3.01 16.35 -6.72
CA LEU A 80 3.27 17.80 -6.82
C LEU A 80 2.23 18.63 -6.04
N ARG A 81 1.05 18.07 -5.77
CA ARG A 81 0.00 18.72 -4.97
C ARG A 81 0.13 18.39 -3.49
N HIS A 82 0.48 17.14 -3.14
CA HIS A 82 0.59 16.71 -1.74
C HIS A 82 1.84 17.25 -1.02
N CYS A 83 2.96 17.47 -1.71
CA CYS A 83 4.14 18.13 -1.12
C CYS A 83 3.98 19.67 -0.98
N GLY A 84 2.86 20.24 -1.44
CA GLY A 84 2.62 21.69 -1.46
C GLY A 84 1.44 22.19 -0.63
N GLU A 85 0.45 21.35 -0.32
CA GLU A 85 -0.81 21.82 0.30
C GLU A 85 -1.23 20.98 1.51
N LEU A 86 -0.54 21.22 2.64
CA LEU A 86 -0.99 20.91 3.99
C LEU A 86 -2.20 21.79 4.40
N GLN A 87 -3.33 21.61 3.73
CA GLN A 87 -4.64 22.15 4.14
C GLN A 87 -5.69 21.08 3.81
N THR A 88 -6.07 20.13 4.66
CA THR A 88 -6.32 20.21 6.10
C THR A 88 -6.52 18.78 6.60
N ARG A 89 -5.56 18.26 7.38
CA ARG A 89 -5.63 16.94 8.03
C ARG A 89 -6.94 16.69 8.78
N SER A 90 -7.55 17.76 9.31
CA SER A 90 -8.82 17.73 10.05
C SER A 90 -10.07 17.49 9.19
N ALA A 91 -10.11 17.92 7.92
CA ALA A 91 -11.25 17.66 7.04
C ALA A 91 -11.21 16.23 6.49
N PHE A 92 -9.99 15.72 6.29
CA PHE A 92 -9.68 14.35 5.93
C PHE A 92 -10.04 13.37 7.06
N GLU A 93 -9.58 13.61 8.29
CA GLU A 93 -9.91 12.81 9.48
C GLU A 93 -11.43 12.74 9.75
N GLU A 94 -12.19 13.79 9.41
CA GLU A 94 -13.65 13.84 9.57
C GLU A 94 -14.41 13.15 8.43
N ALA A 95 -13.84 13.09 7.22
CA ALA A 95 -14.37 12.32 6.10
C ALA A 95 -14.18 10.81 6.32
N VAL A 96 -13.00 10.39 6.77
CA VAL A 96 -12.70 8.99 7.16
C VAL A 96 -13.65 8.53 8.27
N ARG A 97 -13.92 9.38 9.26
CA ARG A 97 -14.83 9.07 10.38
C ARG A 97 -16.31 9.00 9.97
N ARG A 98 -16.69 9.55 8.80
CA ARG A 98 -18.07 9.63 8.30
C ARG A 98 -18.39 8.67 7.16
N SER A 99 -17.41 8.21 6.40
CA SER A 99 -17.61 7.17 5.40
C SER A 99 -17.57 5.80 6.06
N GLU A 100 -18.63 5.02 5.93
CA GLU A 100 -18.50 3.56 5.97
C GLU A 100 -17.54 3.21 4.84
N LEU A 101 -16.29 2.85 5.18
CA LEU A 101 -15.33 2.41 4.18
C LEU A 101 -15.89 1.15 3.51
N PRO A 102 -15.71 0.99 2.19
CA PRO A 102 -16.30 -0.12 1.48
C PRO A 102 -15.69 -1.44 1.95
N ASP A 103 -16.53 -2.44 2.16
CA ASP A 103 -16.08 -3.79 2.56
C ASP A 103 -15.19 -4.44 1.47
N GLU A 104 -15.34 -4.00 0.22
CA GLU A 104 -14.59 -4.46 -0.95
C GLU A 104 -13.95 -3.30 -1.71
N LEU A 105 -12.69 -3.49 -2.11
CA LEU A 105 -11.90 -2.55 -2.91
C LEU A 105 -11.60 -3.17 -4.27
N THR A 106 -11.65 -2.38 -5.35
CA THR A 106 -11.07 -2.83 -6.63
C THR A 106 -9.55 -2.96 -6.48
N LEU A 107 -8.91 -3.68 -7.40
CA LEU A 107 -7.45 -3.83 -7.38
C LEU A 107 -6.73 -2.48 -7.47
N GLU A 108 -7.25 -1.57 -8.27
CA GLU A 108 -6.72 -0.22 -8.42
C GLU A 108 -6.89 0.61 -7.15
N ALA A 109 -8.05 0.50 -6.47
CA ALA A 109 -8.29 1.20 -5.21
C ALA A 109 -7.39 0.68 -4.08
N ALA A 110 -7.18 -0.64 -4.00
CA ALA A 110 -6.25 -1.25 -3.05
C ALA A 110 -4.79 -0.87 -3.34
N PHE A 111 -4.41 -0.79 -4.62
CA PHE A 111 -3.09 -0.31 -5.03
C PHE A 111 -2.88 1.17 -4.68
N ALA A 112 -3.90 2.01 -4.93
CA ALA A 112 -3.92 3.42 -4.55
C ALA A 112 -3.75 3.62 -3.04
N ALA A 113 -4.47 2.85 -2.23
CA ALA A 113 -4.32 2.86 -0.78
C ALA A 113 -2.92 2.44 -0.35
N THR A 114 -2.31 1.47 -1.04
CA THR A 114 -0.91 1.06 -0.78
C THR A 114 0.07 2.20 -1.03
N LEU A 115 -0.10 2.97 -2.11
CA LEU A 115 0.73 4.14 -2.42
C LEU A 115 0.63 5.19 -1.31
N VAL A 116 -0.60 5.52 -0.89
CA VAL A 116 -0.84 6.50 0.18
C VAL A 116 -0.22 6.03 1.49
N LEU A 117 -0.41 4.77 1.86
CA LEU A 117 0.13 4.19 3.08
C LEU A 117 1.67 4.30 3.16
N VAL A 118 2.36 4.01 2.05
CA VAL A 118 3.81 4.13 1.95
C VAL A 118 4.25 5.58 2.05
N ALA A 119 3.51 6.50 1.42
CA ALA A 119 3.78 7.93 1.50
C ALA A 119 3.62 8.48 2.92
N ASP A 120 2.49 8.19 3.57
CA ASP A 120 2.21 8.61 4.95
C ASP A 120 3.24 8.03 5.92
N PHE A 121 3.62 6.75 5.75
CA PHE A 121 4.66 6.14 6.56
C PHE A 121 6.00 6.88 6.42
N GLY A 122 6.37 7.27 5.20
CA GLY A 122 7.57 8.05 4.91
C GLY A 122 7.54 9.45 5.51
N GLU A 123 6.40 10.13 5.50
CA GLU A 123 6.23 11.43 6.15
C GLU A 123 6.35 11.34 7.68
N ASP A 124 5.74 10.32 8.30
CA ASP A 124 5.73 10.16 9.76
C ASP A 124 7.08 9.69 10.33
N HIS A 125 7.78 8.82 9.61
CA HIS A 125 9.04 8.21 10.07
C HIS A 125 10.27 8.89 9.49
N GLY A 126 10.05 9.87 8.61
CA GLY A 126 11.07 10.52 7.79
C GLY A 126 11.46 9.64 6.60
N TRP A 127 11.66 10.29 5.46
CA TRP A 127 12.11 9.66 4.21
C TRP A 127 13.55 9.11 4.24
N GLY A 128 14.18 9.10 5.42
CA GLY A 128 15.56 8.68 5.65
C GLY A 128 16.60 9.53 4.91
N ASP A 129 17.87 9.33 5.25
CA ASP A 129 18.99 9.81 4.42
C ASP A 129 19.31 8.83 3.28
N GLU A 130 18.76 7.61 3.34
CA GLU A 130 19.08 6.46 2.47
C GLU A 130 18.27 6.42 1.17
N ALA A 131 17.29 7.31 0.97
CA ALA A 131 16.45 7.42 -0.24
C ALA A 131 15.64 6.16 -0.64
N ASP A 132 15.80 5.03 0.04
CA ASP A 132 15.17 3.76 -0.36
C ASP A 132 13.64 3.77 -0.26
N LEU A 133 13.03 4.45 0.73
CA LEU A 133 11.57 4.62 0.76
C LEU A 133 11.08 5.49 -0.39
N VAL A 134 11.87 6.50 -0.77
CA VAL A 134 11.58 7.32 -1.94
C VAL A 134 11.67 6.46 -3.19
N LEU A 135 12.71 5.64 -3.33
CA LEU A 135 12.88 4.71 -4.45
C LEU A 135 11.77 3.66 -4.51
N PHE A 136 11.33 3.15 -3.36
CA PHE A 136 10.20 2.21 -3.30
C PHE A 136 8.90 2.88 -3.71
N HIS A 137 8.62 4.07 -3.20
CA HIS A 137 7.45 4.84 -3.61
C HIS A 137 7.51 5.22 -5.10
N GLU A 138 8.68 5.60 -5.62
CA GLU A 138 8.90 5.84 -7.05
C GLU A 138 8.76 4.57 -7.89
N TYR A 139 9.23 3.43 -7.40
CA TYR A 139 9.06 2.13 -8.03
C TYR A 139 7.58 1.75 -8.12
N LEU A 140 6.80 1.91 -7.04
CA LEU A 140 5.35 1.76 -7.06
C LEU A 140 4.70 2.76 -8.05
N ARG A 141 5.35 3.89 -8.34
CA ARG A 141 4.92 4.88 -9.34
C ARG A 141 5.47 4.63 -10.75
N SER A 142 6.27 3.59 -11.00
CA SER A 142 6.83 3.31 -12.33
C SER A 142 6.04 2.25 -13.11
N ASP A 143 5.49 2.61 -14.28
CA ASP A 143 4.82 1.68 -15.22
C ASP A 143 5.85 1.03 -16.17
N PRO A 144 5.76 -0.26 -16.60
CA PRO A 144 4.72 -1.28 -16.33
C PRO A 144 5.09 -2.39 -15.34
N ALA A 145 6.32 -2.45 -14.83
CA ALA A 145 6.78 -3.57 -13.98
C ALA A 145 5.95 -3.70 -12.68
N ARG A 146 5.57 -2.57 -12.06
CA ARG A 146 4.81 -2.53 -10.80
C ARG A 146 3.47 -3.27 -10.82
N TRP A 147 2.76 -3.27 -11.97
CA TRP A 147 1.42 -3.84 -12.03
C TRP A 147 1.50 -5.37 -12.07
N SER A 148 2.55 -5.88 -12.70
CA SER A 148 2.90 -7.29 -12.65
C SER A 148 3.24 -7.74 -11.23
N ASP A 149 4.04 -6.95 -10.49
CA ASP A 149 4.39 -7.26 -9.11
C ASP A 149 3.19 -7.13 -8.16
N TRP A 150 2.29 -6.17 -8.40
CA TRP A 150 1.01 -6.10 -7.70
C TRP A 150 0.15 -7.35 -7.92
N LYS A 151 0.03 -7.86 -9.15
CA LYS A 151 -0.68 -9.12 -9.41
C LYS A 151 -0.03 -10.31 -8.71
N CYS A 152 1.30 -10.35 -8.64
CA CYS A 152 2.01 -11.35 -7.85
C CYS A 152 1.65 -11.23 -6.36
N ALA A 153 1.58 -10.01 -5.82
CA ALA A 153 1.13 -9.78 -4.43
C ALA A 153 -0.32 -10.26 -4.22
N VAL A 154 -1.23 -9.99 -5.15
CA VAL A 154 -2.63 -10.47 -5.10
C VAL A 154 -2.69 -11.99 -5.12
N ALA A 155 -1.93 -12.64 -5.99
CA ALA A 155 -1.83 -14.09 -6.05
C ALA A 155 -1.20 -14.69 -4.79
N ARG A 156 -0.23 -14.01 -4.16
CA ARG A 156 0.34 -14.40 -2.86
C ARG A 156 -0.71 -14.30 -1.76
N THR A 157 -1.51 -13.23 -1.72
CA THR A 157 -2.62 -13.07 -0.76
C THR A 157 -3.62 -14.23 -0.87
N ALA A 158 -4.00 -14.63 -2.09
CA ALA A 158 -4.93 -15.75 -2.29
C ALA A 158 -4.37 -17.10 -1.78
N ARG A 159 -3.05 -17.28 -1.80
CA ARG A 159 -2.36 -18.48 -1.28
C ARG A 159 -2.09 -18.40 0.22
N TYR A 160 -1.85 -17.20 0.73
CA TYR A 160 -1.41 -16.93 2.10
C TYR A 160 -2.21 -15.80 2.77
N PRO A 161 -3.55 -15.92 2.89
CA PRO A 161 -4.41 -14.84 3.40
C PRO A 161 -4.15 -14.50 4.87
N GLN A 162 -3.37 -15.33 5.57
CA GLN A 162 -3.05 -15.19 6.99
C GLN A 162 -1.77 -14.37 7.25
N ALA A 163 -1.09 -13.85 6.22
CA ALA A 163 0.17 -13.13 6.41
C ALA A 163 0.01 -11.85 7.24
N ALA A 164 -1.18 -11.24 7.22
CA ALA A 164 -1.50 -10.04 7.99
C ALA A 164 -2.29 -10.30 9.30
N THR A 165 -2.77 -11.51 9.57
CA THR A 165 -3.90 -11.78 10.50
C THR A 165 -3.68 -11.63 12.00
N ASN A 166 -2.72 -10.81 12.45
CA ASN A 166 -2.85 -10.17 13.76
C ASN A 166 -3.85 -8.99 13.69
N ALA A 167 -4.99 -9.13 13.00
CA ALA A 167 -6.05 -8.14 13.11
C ALA A 167 -6.59 -8.17 14.54
N PRO A 168 -6.79 -7.02 15.22
CA PRO A 168 -7.50 -7.03 16.48
C PRO A 168 -8.86 -7.67 16.21
N SER A 169 -9.09 -8.83 16.84
CA SER A 169 -10.40 -9.46 16.85
C SER A 169 -11.37 -8.43 17.41
N SER A 170 -12.41 -8.12 16.63
CA SER A 170 -13.49 -7.19 17.01
C SER A 170 -14.09 -7.50 18.37
#